data_AF-A0A970YMJ4-F1
#
_entry.id   AF-A0A970YMJ4-F1
#
_cell.length_a   1.000
_cell.length_b   1.000
_cell.length_c   1.000
_cell.angle_alpha   90.00
_cell.angle_beta   90.00
_cell.angle_gamma   90.00
#
_symmetry.space_group_name_H-M   'P 1'
#
loop_
_entity.id
_entity.type
_entity.pdbx_description
1 polymer ?
#
loop_
_entity_poly.entity_id
_entity_poly.type
_entity_poly.pdbx_seq_one_letter_code
_entity_poly.pdbx_strand_id
1 'polypeptide(L)'
;KYIQEYKYMGRGKRQMCQTDAYGFPKKFRQRKKNYFGFFTGDIVKADKPKGKGAGKHLGRVTVNSKPGNFVVNGVTCHAKYMELIQRNDGWKYEKRKTSHKE
;
A
#
# COMPACT_ATOMS: atom_id res chain seq x y z
N LYS A 1 8.83 -9.28 26.41
CA LYS A 1 8.21 -7.93 26.36
C LYS A 1 8.11 -7.49 24.88
N TYR A 2 7.09 -6.72 24.49
CA TYR A 2 6.97 -6.15 23.13
C TYR A 2 6.97 -4.63 23.22
N ILE A 3 7.55 -3.96 22.22
CA ILE A 3 7.47 -2.51 22.04
C ILE A 3 6.58 -2.27 20.82
N GLN A 4 5.61 -1.37 20.96
CA GLN A 4 4.76 -0.96 19.86
C GLN A 4 5.31 0.31 19.22
N GLU A 5 5.44 0.29 17.90
CA GLU A 5 6.00 1.38 17.10
C GLU A 5 4.93 1.97 16.18
N TYR A 6 4.80 3.29 16.25
CA TYR A 6 3.87 4.07 15.45
C TYR A 6 4.69 5.00 14.57
N LYS A 7 4.54 4.87 13.25
CA LYS A 7 5.23 5.73 12.28
C LYS A 7 4.23 6.44 11.40
N TYR A 8 4.34 7.77 11.32
CA TYR A 8 3.55 8.55 10.37
C TYR A 8 4.11 8.40 8.95
N MET A 9 3.27 8.01 8.00
CA MET A 9 3.65 7.76 6.60
C MET A 9 3.07 8.80 5.63
N GLY A 10 2.15 9.66 6.09
CA GLY A 10 1.46 10.64 5.25
C GLY A 10 0.31 10.06 4.42
N ARG A 11 -0.44 10.93 3.72
CA ARG A 11 -1.67 10.57 2.98
C ARG A 11 -1.62 10.87 1.47
N GLY A 12 -0.41 10.95 0.93
CA GLY A 12 -0.11 11.27 -0.47
C GLY A 12 0.37 12.71 -0.68
N LYS A 13 0.92 13.00 -1.87
CA LYS A 13 1.41 14.32 -2.26
C LYS A 13 0.30 15.12 -2.94
N ARG A 14 0.11 16.41 -2.56
CA ARG A 14 -0.86 17.32 -3.19
C ARG A 14 -0.36 17.95 -4.50
N GLN A 15 0.95 17.86 -4.78
CA GLN A 15 1.52 18.34 -6.04
C GLN A 15 0.97 17.53 -7.21
N MET A 16 0.18 18.19 -8.06
CA MET A 16 -0.47 17.58 -9.22
C MET A 16 0.38 17.63 -10.49
N CYS A 17 1.13 18.73 -10.69
CA CYS A 17 2.05 18.89 -11.81
C CYS A 17 3.48 18.56 -11.36
N GLN A 18 4.12 17.60 -12.02
CA GLN A 18 5.56 17.38 -11.94
C GLN A 18 6.22 18.32 -12.94
N THR A 19 7.00 19.26 -12.42
CA THR A 19 7.78 20.21 -13.19
C THR A 19 9.21 19.72 -13.38
N ASP A 20 9.93 20.31 -14.32
CA ASP A 20 11.39 20.17 -14.38
C ASP A 20 12.09 21.10 -13.36
N ALA A 21 13.42 21.16 -13.43
CA ALA A 21 14.25 22.00 -12.56
C ALA A 21 14.02 23.51 -12.77
N TYR A 22 13.46 23.92 -13.92
CA TYR A 22 13.19 25.31 -14.28
C TYR A 22 11.71 25.71 -14.07
N GLY A 23 10.86 24.77 -13.64
CA GLY A 23 9.44 25.00 -13.37
C GLY A 23 8.51 24.69 -14.54
N PHE A 24 9.01 24.20 -15.69
CA PHE A 24 8.16 23.86 -16.83
C PHE A 24 7.38 22.56 -16.58
N PRO A 25 6.08 22.49 -16.91
CA PRO A 25 5.27 21.29 -16.74
C PRO A 25 5.78 20.09 -17.57
N LYS A 26 6.02 18.95 -16.92
CA LYS A 26 6.39 17.68 -17.60
C LYS A 26 5.28 16.64 -17.57
N LYS A 27 4.64 16.44 -16.41
CA LYS A 27 3.63 15.39 -16.25
C LYS A 27 2.60 15.77 -15.20
N PHE A 28 1.35 15.41 -15.47
CA PHE A 28 0.26 15.58 -14.51
C PHE A 28 -0.10 14.24 -13.87
N ARG A 29 -0.33 14.26 -12.57
CA ARG A 29 -0.91 13.14 -11.83
C ARG A 29 -2.40 13.07 -12.10
N GLN A 30 -2.94 11.86 -12.15
CA GLN A 30 -4.39 11.66 -12.23
C GLN A 30 -5.05 12.15 -10.94
N ARG A 31 -6.23 12.77 -11.05
CA ARG A 31 -7.08 13.15 -9.90
C ARG A 31 -7.77 11.94 -9.24
N LYS A 32 -7.59 10.74 -9.80
CA LYS A 32 -8.16 9.49 -9.33
C LYS A 32 -7.27 8.89 -8.23
N LYS A 33 -7.82 8.80 -7.01
CA LYS A 33 -7.15 8.15 -5.87
C LYS A 33 -7.57 6.69 -5.72
N ASN A 34 -8.84 6.39 -5.98
CA ASN A 34 -9.43 5.06 -5.82
C ASN A 34 -9.22 4.24 -7.09
N TYR A 35 -8.70 3.03 -6.95
CA TYR A 35 -8.59 2.06 -8.04
C TYR A 35 -9.25 0.75 -7.61
N PHE A 36 -10.32 0.37 -8.32
CA PHE A 36 -11.10 -0.85 -8.06
C PHE A 36 -11.56 -0.99 -6.59
N GLY A 37 -11.88 0.13 -5.93
CA GLY A 37 -12.33 0.14 -4.55
C GLY A 37 -11.21 0.35 -3.51
N PHE A 38 -9.94 0.34 -3.91
CA PHE A 38 -8.79 0.41 -3.01
C PHE A 38 -7.96 1.70 -3.16
N PHE A 39 -7.24 2.06 -2.11
CA PHE A 39 -6.22 3.11 -2.09
C PHE A 39 -4.85 2.54 -1.76
N THR A 40 -3.77 3.18 -2.26
CA THR A 40 -2.41 2.84 -1.80
C THR A 40 -2.30 3.03 -0.29
N GLY A 41 -1.78 2.01 0.39
CA GLY A 41 -1.58 1.99 1.82
C GLY A 41 -2.75 1.41 2.62
N ASP A 42 -3.87 1.05 1.98
CA ASP A 42 -4.94 0.27 2.61
C ASP A 42 -4.39 -1.09 3.09
N ILE A 43 -4.89 -1.58 4.23
CA ILE A 43 -4.58 -2.92 4.73
C ILE A 43 -5.63 -3.88 4.18
N VAL A 44 -5.16 -4.93 3.53
CA VAL A 44 -5.97 -5.88 2.79
C VAL A 44 -5.54 -7.30 3.12
N LYS A 45 -6.50 -8.22 3.02
CA LYS A 45 -6.25 -9.65 2.93
C LYS A 45 -6.38 -10.07 1.48
N ALA A 46 -5.34 -10.66 0.92
CA ALA A 46 -5.30 -11.11 -0.47
C ALA A 46 -5.16 -12.63 -0.51
N ASP A 47 -6.18 -13.31 -1.06
CA ASP A 47 -6.22 -14.76 -1.17
C ASP A 47 -5.94 -15.15 -2.63
N LYS A 48 -4.66 -15.26 -2.99
CA LYS A 48 -4.24 -15.51 -4.38
C LYS A 48 -4.35 -17.00 -4.71
N PRO A 49 -5.17 -17.41 -5.70
CA PRO A 49 -5.46 -18.82 -5.94
C PRO A 49 -4.34 -19.59 -6.64
N LYS A 50 -3.61 -18.97 -7.58
CA LYS A 50 -2.60 -19.64 -8.42
C LYS A 50 -1.45 -18.70 -8.81
N GLY A 51 -0.35 -19.27 -9.29
CA GLY A 51 0.83 -18.56 -9.81
C GLY A 51 1.87 -18.21 -8.73
N LYS A 52 2.85 -17.38 -9.09
CA LYS A 52 3.96 -17.00 -8.19
C LYS A 52 3.46 -16.31 -6.94
N GLY A 53 3.77 -16.85 -5.76
CA GLY A 53 3.27 -16.33 -4.48
C GLY A 53 1.79 -16.63 -4.22
N ALA A 54 1.25 -17.75 -4.72
CA ALA A 54 -0.07 -18.23 -4.33
C ALA A 54 -0.18 -18.41 -2.81
N GLY A 55 -1.38 -18.23 -2.26
CA GLY A 55 -1.64 -18.28 -0.83
C GLY A 55 -2.30 -17.01 -0.29
N LYS A 56 -2.42 -16.94 1.03
CA LYS A 56 -3.04 -15.83 1.75
C LYS A 56 -1.98 -14.82 2.19
N HIS A 57 -2.22 -13.55 1.90
CA HIS A 57 -1.32 -12.45 2.22
C HIS A 57 -2.08 -11.37 2.99
N LEU A 58 -1.55 -10.96 4.13
CA LEU A 58 -2.09 -9.85 4.91
C LEU A 58 -1.07 -8.71 4.92
N GLY A 59 -1.45 -7.55 4.41
CA GLY A 59 -0.52 -6.43 4.37
C GLY A 59 -1.07 -5.17 3.75
N ARG A 60 -0.19 -4.20 3.55
CA ARG A 60 -0.54 -2.95 2.88
C ARG A 60 -0.48 -3.13 1.37
N VAL A 61 -1.48 -2.61 0.67
CA VAL A 61 -1.56 -2.67 -0.79
C VAL A 61 -0.89 -1.47 -1.46
N THR A 62 -0.18 -1.73 -2.54
CA THR A 62 0.16 -0.73 -3.54
C THR A 62 -0.77 -0.92 -4.73
N VAL A 63 -1.61 0.09 -5.00
CA VAL A 63 -2.61 -0.01 -6.07
C VAL A 63 -2.03 0.43 -7.41
N ASN A 64 -2.58 -0.11 -8.49
CA ASN A 64 -2.21 0.22 -9.86
C ASN A 64 -3.48 0.55 -10.68
N SER A 65 -3.31 1.20 -11.83
CA SER A 65 -4.41 1.47 -12.76
C SER A 65 -4.99 0.19 -13.38
N LYS A 66 -4.19 -0.89 -13.45
CA LYS A 66 -4.62 -2.22 -13.91
C LYS A 66 -5.00 -3.10 -12.73
N PRO A 67 -6.14 -3.83 -12.80
CA PRO A 67 -6.65 -4.61 -11.67
C PRO A 67 -5.76 -5.81 -11.31
N GLY A 68 -4.95 -6.33 -12.24
CA GLY A 68 -4.08 -7.48 -12.03
C GLY A 68 -2.70 -7.19 -11.42
N ASN A 69 -2.34 -5.91 -11.24
CA ASN A 69 -0.99 -5.50 -10.88
C ASN A 69 -0.93 -4.82 -9.50
N PHE A 70 -1.79 -5.26 -8.57
CA PHE A 70 -1.78 -4.77 -7.21
C PHE A 70 -0.70 -5.52 -6.44
N VAL A 71 0.03 -4.86 -5.54
CA VAL A 71 1.11 -5.51 -4.80
C VAL A 71 0.80 -5.49 -3.31
N VAL A 72 0.79 -6.67 -2.69
CA VAL A 72 0.59 -6.86 -1.24
C VAL A 72 1.81 -7.61 -0.71
N ASN A 73 2.56 -7.01 0.22
CA ASN A 73 3.82 -7.56 0.74
C ASN A 73 4.81 -8.07 -0.33
N GLY A 74 4.90 -7.35 -1.45
CA GLY A 74 5.79 -7.72 -2.57
C GLY A 74 5.23 -8.79 -3.50
N VAL A 75 4.03 -9.33 -3.24
CA VAL A 75 3.35 -10.29 -4.12
C VAL A 75 2.32 -9.57 -4.98
N THR A 76 2.37 -9.80 -6.28
CA THR A 76 1.38 -9.28 -7.22
C THR A 76 0.07 -10.08 -7.14
N CYS A 77 -1.03 -9.39 -6.89
CA CYS A 77 -2.38 -9.92 -6.75
C CYS A 77 -3.36 -9.17 -7.66
N HIS A 78 -4.46 -9.82 -8.01
CA HIS A 78 -5.57 -9.19 -8.73
C HIS A 78 -6.58 -8.62 -7.72
N ALA A 79 -7.13 -7.44 -7.99
CA ALA A 79 -8.06 -6.73 -7.10
C ALA A 79 -9.30 -7.55 -6.69
N LYS A 80 -9.74 -8.49 -7.55
CA LYS A 80 -10.83 -9.45 -7.27
C LYS A 80 -10.55 -10.36 -6.07
N TYR A 81 -9.29 -10.71 -5.82
CA TYR A 81 -8.90 -11.65 -4.76
C TYR A 81 -8.48 -10.94 -3.48
N MET A 82 -8.94 -9.71 -3.30
CA MET A 82 -8.53 -8.84 -2.20
C MET A 82 -9.75 -8.37 -1.43
N GLU A 83 -9.64 -8.41 -0.12
CA GLU A 83 -10.64 -7.96 0.83
C GLU A 83 -10.04 -6.82 1.64
N LEU A 84 -10.77 -5.71 1.73
CA LEU A 84 -10.36 -4.57 2.54
C LEU A 84 -10.55 -4.89 4.03
N ILE A 85 -9.50 -4.73 4.83
CA ILE A 85 -9.56 -4.84 6.29
C ILE A 85 -9.60 -3.45 6.93
N GLN A 86 -8.71 -2.56 6.52
CA GLN A 86 -8.62 -1.22 7.07
C GLN A 86 -8.21 -0.21 6.00
N ARG A 87 -8.89 0.94 5.98
CA ARG A 87 -8.52 2.08 5.13
C ARG A 87 -7.25 2.76 5.61
N ASN A 88 -6.50 3.35 4.68
CA ASN A 88 -5.29 4.10 4.99
C ASN A 88 -5.58 5.35 5.84
N ASP A 89 -5.19 5.27 7.12
CA ASP A 89 -5.24 6.34 8.12
C ASP A 89 -4.00 7.25 8.10
N GLY A 90 -2.95 6.86 7.37
CA GLY A 90 -1.67 7.58 7.27
C GLY A 90 -0.63 7.13 8.29
N TRP A 91 -0.93 6.15 9.15
CA TRP A 91 0.00 5.59 10.12
C TRP A 91 0.45 4.19 9.70
N LYS A 92 1.59 3.76 10.23
CA LYS A 92 2.10 2.39 10.14
C LYS A 92 2.30 1.89 11.57
N TYR A 93 1.71 0.73 11.84
CA TYR A 93 1.75 0.08 13.15
C TYR A 93 2.65 -1.15 13.06
N GLU A 94 3.70 -1.18 13.87
CA GLU A 94 4.63 -2.31 13.96
C GLU A 94 4.85 -2.70 15.42
N LYS A 95 5.27 -3.95 15.65
CA LYS A 95 5.64 -4.44 16.98
C LYS A 95 7.00 -5.11 16.91
N ARG A 96 7.91 -4.73 17.81
CA ARG A 96 9.22 -5.38 17.96
C ARG A 96 9.23 -6.20 19.24
N LYS A 97 9.77 -7.44 19.16
CA LYS A 97 10.09 -8.23 20.36
C LYS A 97 11.27 -7.58 21.08
N THR A 98 11.13 -7.33 22.38
CA THR A 98 12.26 -6.90 23.21
C THR A 98 13.14 -8.11 23.47
N SER A 99 14.38 -8.06 22.99
CA SER A 99 15.45 -9.00 23.30
C SER A 99 16.04 -8.68 24.67
N HIS A 100 15.26 -8.84 25.74
CA HIS A 100 15.89 -9.01 27.05
C HIS A 100 16.26 -10.50 27.14
N LYS A 101 17.55 -10.79 26.97
CA LYS A 101 18.17 -11.93 27.63
C LYS A 101 18.33 -11.49 29.09
N GLU A 102 17.68 -12.21 29.99
CA GLU A 102 18.15 -12.26 31.38
C GLU A 102 19.57 -12.86 31.40
#